data_AF-A0A9W3B6F2-F1
#
_entry.id   AF-A0A9W3B6F2-F1
#
_cell.length_a   1.000
_cell.length_b   1.000
_cell.length_c   1.000
_cell.angle_alpha   90.00
_cell.angle_beta   90.00
_cell.angle_gamma   90.00
#
_symmetry.space_group_name_H-M   'P 1'
#
loop_
_entity.id
_entity.type
_entity.pdbx_description
1 polymer ?
#
loop_
_entity_poly.entity_id
_entity_poly.type
_entity_poly.pdbx_seq_one_letter_code
_entity_poly.pdbx_strand_id
1 'polypeptide(L)'
;MGSKLSTQSHKNAILNQDNTIFCLHNERCESNIKECLHATKNQCYVQSDDTEGIIIGNHETQESESGEADLHTYLVNCKKNPGHKQFIPVDTFAMKHLPEGYQDKDLYEYIKVLSELTVRVSVLMSSPHRPMFWPKTTQPFPFYNMSDTRNLRTGSGSVWKVKKFHDGVRQDGCNGRTDYTKCWCRKCQDLDSPSNVWWEFKVTTAIQVVFDDIEASQTTLRLFYDRNDSLEVSVDKVKVDYVNIEYDLCMLNCVTCDENLGNKLLETWKHFFDVSLKVSNKYFDNSFNQKLNVIVSHPHGCSKQVSVGQWKEKLEVGDLSKFTYTTCTCPGSSGAFVYCLGLNDVLSEIVHSGSLNSGLNYSGSGYI
;
A
#
# COMPACT_ATOMS: atom_id res chain seq x y z
N MET A 1 -70.48 2.08 -9.84
CA MET A 1 -69.80 1.44 -8.69
C MET A 1 -69.30 0.08 -9.15
N GLY A 2 -68.03 -0.28 -9.27
CA GLY A 2 -66.75 0.38 -9.02
C GLY A 2 -65.68 -0.22 -9.95
N SER A 3 -64.62 0.54 -10.16
CA SER A 3 -63.48 0.32 -11.05
C SER A 3 -62.61 -0.88 -10.65
N LYS A 4 -62.19 -1.71 -11.62
CA LYS A 4 -60.98 -2.55 -11.52
C LYS A 4 -59.91 -1.96 -12.44
N LEU A 5 -58.91 -1.34 -11.82
CA LEU A 5 -57.69 -0.86 -12.47
C LEU A 5 -56.66 -1.99 -12.47
N SER A 6 -56.12 -2.24 -13.66
CA SER A 6 -54.92 -3.00 -13.96
C SER A 6 -53.69 -2.25 -13.47
N THR A 7 -52.77 -2.92 -12.77
CA THR A 7 -51.37 -2.49 -12.68
C THR A 7 -50.46 -3.70 -12.73
N GLN A 8 -49.79 -3.80 -13.87
CA GLN A 8 -48.71 -4.70 -14.24
C GLN A 8 -47.42 -4.23 -13.55
N SER A 9 -46.84 -5.03 -12.66
CA SER A 9 -45.55 -4.71 -12.04
C SER A 9 -44.40 -5.26 -12.90
N HIS A 10 -43.85 -4.42 -13.77
CA HIS A 10 -42.45 -4.57 -14.19
C HIS A 10 -41.55 -3.97 -13.11
N LYS A 11 -40.75 -4.80 -12.44
CA LYS A 11 -39.60 -4.36 -11.63
C LYS A 11 -38.37 -5.20 -11.98
N ASN A 12 -37.53 -4.60 -12.83
CA ASN A 12 -36.07 -4.55 -12.82
C ASN A 12 -35.31 -5.81 -12.38
N ALA A 13 -34.96 -6.63 -13.37
CA ALA A 13 -33.81 -7.53 -13.34
C ALA A 13 -32.64 -6.88 -14.09
N ILE A 14 -32.03 -5.83 -13.52
CA ILE A 14 -30.78 -5.24 -14.02
C ILE A 14 -29.99 -4.74 -12.80
N LEU A 15 -29.26 -5.63 -12.12
CA LEU A 15 -28.22 -5.27 -11.13
C LEU A 15 -27.34 -6.44 -10.63
N ASN A 16 -27.43 -7.63 -11.23
CA ASN A 16 -26.75 -8.84 -10.69
C ASN A 16 -25.68 -9.46 -11.61
N GLN A 17 -25.33 -8.86 -12.76
CA GLN A 17 -24.30 -9.44 -13.64
C GLN A 17 -22.87 -8.99 -13.27
N ASP A 18 -22.67 -7.78 -12.76
CA ASP A 18 -21.32 -7.26 -12.48
C ASP A 18 -20.68 -7.84 -11.20
N ASN A 19 -21.49 -8.26 -10.22
CA ASN A 19 -20.99 -8.79 -8.95
C ASN A 19 -20.57 -10.28 -9.03
N THR A 20 -21.18 -11.08 -9.91
CA THR A 20 -20.80 -12.49 -10.08
C THR A 20 -19.43 -12.65 -10.75
N ILE A 21 -19.07 -11.72 -11.64
CA ILE A 21 -17.76 -11.69 -12.31
C ILE A 21 -16.64 -11.43 -11.31
N PHE A 22 -16.88 -10.63 -10.27
CA PHE A 22 -15.87 -10.27 -9.27
C PHE A 22 -15.50 -11.45 -8.35
N CYS A 23 -16.47 -12.23 -7.86
CA CYS A 23 -16.13 -13.42 -7.06
C CYS A 23 -15.58 -14.55 -7.89
N LEU A 24 -16.05 -14.72 -9.13
CA LEU A 24 -15.40 -15.62 -10.06
C LEU A 24 -13.97 -15.18 -10.37
N HIS A 25 -13.66 -13.87 -10.45
CA HIS A 25 -12.27 -13.41 -10.60
C HIS A 25 -11.45 -13.63 -9.33
N ASN A 26 -12.00 -13.43 -8.14
CA ASN A 26 -11.28 -13.65 -6.88
C ASN A 26 -11.02 -15.16 -6.63
N GLU A 27 -12.02 -16.02 -6.85
CA GLU A 27 -11.89 -17.48 -6.74
C GLU A 27 -11.04 -18.08 -7.88
N ARG A 28 -11.19 -17.59 -9.11
CA ARG A 28 -10.35 -18.00 -10.24
C ARG A 28 -8.93 -17.45 -10.11
N CYS A 29 -8.73 -16.34 -9.43
CA CYS A 29 -7.39 -15.88 -9.08
C CYS A 29 -6.81 -16.74 -7.96
N GLU A 30 -7.54 -17.07 -6.90
CA GLU A 30 -7.07 -18.05 -5.90
C GLU A 30 -6.73 -19.41 -6.54
N SER A 31 -7.47 -19.85 -7.56
CA SER A 31 -7.15 -21.08 -8.31
C SER A 31 -5.99 -20.92 -9.29
N ASN A 32 -5.92 -19.82 -10.06
CA ASN A 32 -4.82 -19.53 -10.99
C ASN A 32 -3.51 -19.25 -10.24
N ILE A 33 -3.57 -18.68 -9.04
CA ILE A 33 -2.45 -18.51 -8.12
C ILE A 33 -1.90 -19.88 -7.71
N LYS A 34 -2.76 -20.86 -7.40
CA LYS A 34 -2.33 -22.23 -7.11
C LYS A 34 -1.66 -22.89 -8.32
N GLU A 35 -2.12 -22.61 -9.54
CA GLU A 35 -1.49 -23.12 -10.77
C GLU A 35 -0.16 -22.42 -11.09
N CYS A 36 -0.05 -21.09 -10.93
CA CYS A 36 1.20 -20.35 -11.08
C CYS A 36 2.25 -20.72 -10.03
N LEU A 37 1.85 -20.92 -8.77
CA LEU A 37 2.72 -21.43 -7.70
C LEU A 37 3.20 -22.87 -7.96
N HIS A 38 2.46 -23.66 -8.74
CA HIS A 38 2.89 -24.98 -9.18
C HIS A 38 3.89 -24.94 -10.35
N ALA A 39 3.89 -23.86 -11.14
CA ALA A 39 4.76 -23.70 -12.32
C ALA A 39 6.16 -23.12 -12.00
N THR A 40 6.40 -22.61 -10.78
CA THR A 40 7.66 -21.95 -10.39
C THR A 40 8.78 -22.88 -9.91
N LYS A 41 8.71 -24.19 -10.18
CA LYS A 41 9.78 -25.15 -9.84
C LYS A 41 10.97 -25.22 -10.82
N ASN A 42 11.26 -24.13 -11.55
CA ASN A 42 12.52 -24.03 -12.28
C ASN A 42 13.56 -23.28 -11.44
N GLN A 43 14.35 -24.08 -10.73
CA GLN A 43 15.48 -23.71 -9.89
C GLN A 43 16.50 -22.83 -10.62
N CYS A 44 16.84 -21.69 -10.03
CA CYS A 44 18.09 -20.98 -10.31
C CYS A 44 18.89 -20.93 -9.01
N TYR A 45 19.76 -21.92 -8.80
CA TYR A 45 20.74 -21.90 -7.71
C TYR A 45 21.85 -20.93 -8.11
N VAL A 46 21.83 -19.72 -7.55
CA VAL A 46 23.03 -18.91 -7.41
C VAL A 46 23.56 -19.20 -6.01
N GLN A 47 24.68 -19.93 -5.92
CA GLN A 47 25.40 -20.10 -4.66
C GLN A 47 25.94 -18.73 -4.24
N SER A 48 25.34 -18.13 -3.20
CA SER A 48 25.94 -17.00 -2.48
C SER A 48 26.80 -17.55 -1.35
N ASP A 49 28.09 -17.25 -1.41
CA ASP A 49 29.07 -17.57 -0.37
C ASP A 49 28.78 -16.82 0.94
N ASP A 50 29.02 -17.50 2.04
CA ASP A 50 28.71 -17.19 3.44
C ASP A 50 28.83 -15.71 3.87
N THR A 51 27.68 -15.03 3.91
CA THR A 51 27.16 -14.34 5.11
C THR A 51 25.70 -13.97 4.79
N GLU A 52 24.74 -14.79 5.22
CA GLU A 52 23.30 -14.46 5.23
C GLU A 52 23.04 -13.31 6.24
N GLY A 53 23.58 -12.13 5.94
CA GLY A 53 23.40 -10.94 6.75
C GLY A 53 22.03 -10.34 6.50
N ILE A 54 21.23 -10.20 7.55
CA ILE A 54 20.00 -9.41 7.50
C ILE A 54 20.38 -7.99 7.06
N ILE A 55 19.97 -7.59 5.85
CA ILE A 55 20.18 -6.23 5.38
C ILE A 55 19.29 -5.31 6.20
N ILE A 56 19.91 -4.51 7.06
CA ILE A 56 19.28 -3.45 7.84
C ILE A 56 20.07 -2.17 7.57
N GLY A 57 19.39 -1.19 7.01
CA GLY A 57 19.92 0.15 6.78
C GLY A 57 19.12 1.21 7.54
N ASN A 58 19.34 2.47 7.19
CA ASN A 58 18.64 3.59 7.80
C ASN A 58 17.17 3.58 7.37
N HIS A 59 16.25 3.71 8.34
CA HIS A 59 14.84 3.88 8.06
C HIS A 59 14.56 5.23 7.40
N GLU A 60 13.47 5.30 6.63
CA GLU A 60 13.04 6.51 5.93
C GLU A 60 11.61 6.93 6.33
N THR A 61 11.31 6.85 7.62
CA THR A 61 10.19 7.57 8.24
C THR A 61 10.61 9.02 8.49
N GLN A 62 9.76 9.99 8.19
CA GLN A 62 10.02 11.42 8.44
C GLN A 62 9.49 11.82 9.81
N GLU A 63 10.36 12.35 10.67
CA GLU A 63 10.00 12.91 11.97
C GLU A 63 9.82 14.43 11.88
N SER A 64 8.88 14.98 12.65
CA SER A 64 8.70 16.42 12.81
C SER A 64 8.25 16.76 14.23
N GLU A 65 8.95 17.71 14.85
CA GLU A 65 8.64 18.23 16.18
C GLU A 65 7.48 19.25 16.14
N SER A 66 7.40 20.10 15.11
CA SER A 66 6.31 21.08 14.97
C SER A 66 5.14 20.60 14.10
N GLY A 67 5.05 19.29 13.86
CA GLY A 67 3.96 18.68 13.08
C GLY A 67 4.04 19.01 11.58
N GLU A 68 2.91 19.31 10.94
CA GLU A 68 2.91 19.52 9.48
C GLU A 68 3.72 20.75 9.01
N ALA A 69 3.93 21.73 9.90
CA ALA A 69 4.58 22.99 9.57
C ALA A 69 6.04 22.81 9.09
N ASP A 70 6.75 21.81 9.61
CA ASP A 70 8.18 21.62 9.29
C ASP A 70 8.40 20.72 8.06
N LEU A 71 7.38 20.03 7.56
CA LEU A 71 7.53 19.06 6.47
C LEU A 71 8.12 19.70 5.21
N HIS A 72 7.68 20.92 4.87
CA HIS A 72 8.25 21.69 3.76
C HIS A 72 9.70 22.12 4.01
N THR A 73 10.08 22.37 5.25
CA THR A 73 11.47 22.70 5.62
C THR A 73 12.38 21.49 5.40
N TYR A 74 11.93 20.28 5.76
CA TYR A 74 12.68 19.04 5.47
C TYR A 74 12.78 18.76 3.97
N LEU A 75 11.71 19.03 3.21
CA LEU A 75 11.73 18.95 1.75
C LEU A 75 12.77 19.90 1.16
N VAL A 76 12.76 21.20 1.51
CA VAL A 76 13.71 22.18 0.95
C VAL A 76 15.16 21.85 1.32
N ASN A 77 15.40 21.35 2.54
CA ASN A 77 16.73 21.07 3.07
C ASN A 77 17.20 19.62 2.87
N CYS A 78 16.52 18.85 2.01
CA CYS A 78 16.86 17.43 1.83
C CYS A 78 18.26 17.26 1.24
N LYS A 79 19.11 16.53 1.98
CA LYS A 79 20.48 16.21 1.56
C LYS A 79 20.55 14.95 0.69
N LYS A 80 19.60 14.03 0.84
CA LYS A 80 19.61 12.74 0.14
C LYS A 80 19.32 12.90 -1.35
N ASN A 81 18.33 13.71 -1.70
CA ASN A 81 17.98 14.04 -3.08
C ASN A 81 17.84 15.55 -3.26
N PRO A 82 18.96 16.30 -3.38
CA PRO A 82 18.92 17.75 -3.46
C PRO A 82 18.05 18.26 -4.62
N GLY A 83 17.03 19.05 -4.27
CA GLY A 83 16.07 19.61 -5.23
C GLY A 83 15.12 18.60 -5.89
N HIS A 84 15.12 17.35 -5.42
CA HIS A 84 14.13 16.30 -5.77
C HIS A 84 13.90 16.11 -7.28
N LYS A 85 14.94 16.30 -8.10
CA LYS A 85 14.82 16.29 -9.57
C LYS A 85 14.31 14.98 -10.18
N GLN A 86 14.42 13.87 -9.44
CA GLN A 86 13.99 12.54 -9.86
C GLN A 86 12.58 12.17 -9.36
N PHE A 87 11.97 13.03 -8.54
CA PHE A 87 10.60 12.87 -8.08
C PHE A 87 9.67 13.59 -9.05
N ILE A 88 8.68 12.87 -9.55
CA ILE A 88 7.70 13.38 -10.50
C ILE A 88 6.37 13.57 -9.76
N PRO A 89 5.85 14.81 -9.65
CA PRO A 89 4.53 15.04 -9.07
C PRO A 89 3.47 14.22 -9.79
N VAL A 90 2.63 13.49 -9.04
CA VAL A 90 1.69 12.51 -9.60
C VAL A 90 0.67 13.12 -10.59
N ASP A 91 0.31 14.38 -10.38
CA ASP A 91 -0.59 15.17 -11.22
C ASP A 91 0.05 15.53 -12.58
N THR A 92 1.39 15.57 -12.62
CA THR A 92 2.16 15.81 -13.84
C THR A 92 2.73 14.53 -14.47
N PHE A 93 2.63 13.39 -13.78
CA PHE A 93 3.13 12.10 -14.27
C PHE A 93 2.46 11.70 -15.60
N ALA A 94 3.28 11.27 -16.55
CA ALA A 94 2.93 11.09 -17.95
C ALA A 94 3.84 10.01 -18.54
N MET A 95 3.37 9.36 -19.60
CA MET A 95 4.08 8.23 -20.24
C MET A 95 5.53 8.56 -20.62
N LYS A 96 5.81 9.79 -21.08
CA LYS A 96 7.16 10.26 -21.41
C LYS A 96 8.16 10.28 -20.26
N HIS A 97 7.68 10.20 -19.01
CA HIS A 97 8.55 10.10 -17.83
C HIS A 97 9.06 8.66 -17.61
N LEU A 98 8.47 7.68 -18.29
CA LEU A 98 9.00 6.32 -18.35
C LEU A 98 10.15 6.26 -19.37
N PRO A 99 11.17 5.43 -19.14
CA PRO A 99 12.22 5.22 -20.13
C PRO A 99 11.62 4.67 -21.43
N GLU A 100 12.22 4.97 -22.58
CA GLU A 100 11.65 4.73 -23.93
C GLU A 100 11.10 3.30 -24.12
N GLY A 101 11.85 2.28 -23.71
CA GLY A 101 11.41 0.86 -23.81
C GLY A 101 10.26 0.46 -22.87
N TYR A 102 9.86 1.34 -21.95
CA TYR A 102 8.79 1.16 -20.98
C TYR A 102 7.66 2.18 -21.16
N GLN A 103 7.66 2.96 -22.24
CA GLN A 103 6.56 3.90 -22.56
C GLN A 103 5.35 3.12 -23.07
N ASP A 104 4.76 2.36 -22.16
CA ASP A 104 3.68 1.44 -22.41
C ASP A 104 2.39 1.91 -21.76
N LYS A 105 1.26 1.72 -22.45
CA LYS A 105 -0.04 2.19 -21.98
C LYS A 105 -0.49 1.45 -20.72
N ASP A 106 -0.35 0.12 -20.70
CA ASP A 106 -0.81 -0.69 -19.57
C ASP A 106 0.05 -0.40 -18.33
N LEU A 107 1.36 -0.28 -18.50
CA LEU A 107 2.27 0.10 -17.41
C LEU A 107 2.03 1.52 -16.90
N TYR A 108 1.81 2.49 -17.79
CA TYR A 108 1.47 3.86 -17.40
C TYR A 108 0.17 3.87 -16.57
N GLU A 109 -0.85 3.16 -17.03
CA GLU A 109 -2.14 3.08 -16.34
C GLU A 109 -2.00 2.37 -14.99
N TYR A 110 -1.23 1.29 -14.92
CA TYR A 110 -0.90 0.61 -13.66
C TYR A 110 -0.33 1.59 -12.63
N ILE A 111 0.66 2.39 -13.01
CA ILE A 111 1.31 3.36 -12.10
C ILE A 111 0.31 4.44 -11.67
N LYS A 112 -0.59 4.88 -12.56
CA LYS A 112 -1.65 5.83 -12.21
C LYS A 112 -2.59 5.25 -11.17
N VAL A 113 -3.05 4.02 -11.33
CA VAL A 113 -3.95 3.38 -10.36
C VAL A 113 -3.24 3.10 -9.04
N LEU A 114 -1.99 2.63 -9.09
CA LEU A 114 -1.14 2.48 -7.89
C LEU A 114 -1.04 3.81 -7.11
N SER A 115 -0.94 4.93 -7.82
CA SER A 115 -0.88 6.24 -7.18
C SER A 115 -2.16 6.63 -6.45
N GLU A 116 -3.33 6.22 -6.95
CA GLU A 116 -4.62 6.43 -6.29
C GLU A 116 -4.77 5.59 -5.01
N LEU A 117 -4.16 4.40 -4.98
CA LEU A 117 -4.15 3.50 -3.82
C LEU A 117 -3.06 3.85 -2.80
N THR A 118 -2.06 4.65 -3.18
CA THR A 118 -1.02 5.11 -2.27
C THR A 118 -1.60 6.11 -1.26
N VAL A 119 -1.27 5.97 0.02
CA VAL A 119 -1.71 6.85 1.11
C VAL A 119 -0.52 7.40 1.89
N ARG A 120 -0.69 8.59 2.46
CA ARG A 120 0.22 9.11 3.48
C ARG A 120 -0.21 8.57 4.84
N VAL A 121 0.72 7.99 5.57
CA VAL A 121 0.51 7.49 6.94
C VAL A 121 1.11 8.51 7.90
N SER A 122 0.35 8.93 8.91
CA SER A 122 0.79 9.88 9.94
C SER A 122 0.53 9.30 11.32
N VAL A 123 1.55 9.27 12.17
CA VAL A 123 1.53 8.65 13.50
C VAL A 123 2.03 9.66 14.53
N LEU A 124 1.28 9.87 15.62
CA LEU A 124 1.58 10.91 16.62
C LEU A 124 2.31 10.39 17.87
N MET A 125 2.59 9.09 17.94
CA MET A 125 3.16 8.46 19.11
C MET A 125 4.07 7.29 18.70
N SER A 126 5.08 7.01 19.51
CA SER A 126 5.87 5.77 19.42
C SER A 126 5.46 4.84 20.56
N SER A 127 5.24 3.57 20.25
CA SER A 127 4.84 2.58 21.25
C SER A 127 5.99 2.28 22.22
N PRO A 128 5.72 2.16 23.54
CA PRO A 128 6.69 1.66 24.50
C PRO A 128 7.03 0.17 24.30
N HIS A 129 6.29 -0.54 23.44
CA HIS A 129 6.49 -1.95 23.15
C HIS A 129 7.47 -2.21 21.98
N ARG A 130 7.98 -1.16 21.33
CA ARG A 130 9.02 -1.33 20.30
C ARG A 130 10.22 -2.08 20.90
N PRO A 131 10.77 -3.10 20.23
CA PRO A 131 11.92 -3.82 20.75
C PRO A 131 13.16 -2.93 20.74
N MET A 132 14.14 -3.22 21.59
CA MET A 132 15.40 -2.48 21.59
C MET A 132 16.19 -2.66 20.28
N PHE A 133 16.15 -3.85 19.71
CA PHE A 133 16.91 -4.22 18.52
C PHE A 133 16.01 -4.91 17.48
N TRP A 134 16.42 -4.86 16.22
CA TRP A 134 15.87 -5.76 15.22
C TRP A 134 16.14 -7.23 15.61
N PRO A 135 15.20 -8.16 15.32
CA PRO A 135 15.34 -9.57 15.68
C PRO A 135 16.67 -10.15 15.23
N LYS A 136 17.35 -10.89 16.12
CA LYS A 136 18.62 -11.58 15.86
C LYS A 136 19.79 -10.64 15.48
N THR A 137 19.68 -9.34 15.78
CA THR A 137 20.76 -8.37 15.55
C THR A 137 21.03 -7.51 16.78
N THR A 138 22.10 -6.72 16.72
CA THR A 138 22.38 -5.64 17.69
C THR A 138 22.02 -4.26 17.14
N GLN A 139 21.37 -4.18 15.97
CA GLN A 139 20.99 -2.91 15.37
C GLN A 139 19.74 -2.36 16.07
N PRO A 140 19.76 -1.10 16.55
CA PRO A 140 18.61 -0.50 17.23
C PRO A 140 17.36 -0.50 16.35
N PHE A 141 16.23 -0.83 16.95
CA PHE A 141 14.95 -0.71 16.25
C PHE A 141 14.53 0.77 16.16
N PRO A 142 13.97 1.23 15.04
CA PRO A 142 13.54 2.62 14.88
C PRO A 142 12.61 3.06 16.01
N PHE A 143 12.90 4.22 16.61
CA PHE A 143 12.07 4.89 17.63
C PHE A 143 11.91 4.17 18.98
N TYR A 144 12.71 3.14 19.28
CA TYR A 144 12.65 2.42 20.56
C TYR A 144 12.69 3.34 21.80
N ASN A 145 13.62 4.30 21.83
CA ASN A 145 13.83 5.23 22.97
C ASN A 145 12.95 6.49 22.90
N MET A 146 11.87 6.49 22.12
CA MET A 146 11.07 7.68 21.84
C MET A 146 9.63 7.55 22.34
N SER A 147 9.35 6.66 23.29
CA SER A 147 7.99 6.45 23.84
C SER A 147 7.39 7.70 24.49
N ASP A 148 8.25 8.58 25.01
CA ASP A 148 7.84 9.78 25.76
C ASP A 148 7.66 11.01 24.86
N THR A 149 7.99 10.92 23.57
CA THR A 149 7.85 12.02 22.61
C THR A 149 6.58 11.88 21.78
N ARG A 150 5.95 13.02 21.48
CA ARG A 150 4.74 13.10 20.64
C ARG A 150 5.04 13.72 19.27
N ASN A 151 6.20 13.40 18.73
CA ASN A 151 6.62 13.92 17.43
C ASN A 151 5.77 13.28 16.33
N LEU A 152 5.35 14.09 15.36
CA LEU A 152 4.67 13.59 14.18
C LEU A 152 5.67 12.75 13.37
N ARG A 153 5.32 11.50 13.10
CA ARG A 153 6.04 10.62 12.18
C ARG A 153 5.19 10.40 10.95
N THR A 154 5.80 10.50 9.78
CA THR A 154 5.11 10.23 8.51
C THR A 154 5.82 9.17 7.69
N GLY A 155 5.01 8.35 7.04
CA GLY A 155 5.42 7.34 6.09
C GLY A 155 4.41 7.25 4.95
N SER A 156 4.54 6.19 4.16
CA SER A 156 3.65 5.87 3.05
C SER A 156 3.00 4.50 3.29
N GLY A 157 1.91 4.24 2.59
CA GLY A 157 1.26 2.93 2.57
C GLY A 157 0.49 2.74 1.27
N SER A 158 -0.02 1.53 1.05
CA SER A 158 -0.84 1.21 -0.12
C SER A 158 -2.13 0.54 0.32
N VAL A 159 -3.26 0.94 -0.28
CA VAL A 159 -4.60 0.38 -0.05
C VAL A 159 -4.76 -0.94 -0.82
N TRP A 160 -5.34 -1.94 -0.15
CA TRP A 160 -5.61 -3.27 -0.68
C TRP A 160 -6.95 -3.81 -0.19
N LYS A 161 -7.46 -4.85 -0.87
CA LYS A 161 -8.57 -5.71 -0.39
C LYS A 161 -9.80 -4.91 0.09
N VAL A 162 -10.27 -3.97 -0.74
CA VAL A 162 -11.45 -3.14 -0.43
C VAL A 162 -12.72 -3.98 -0.51
N LYS A 163 -13.55 -3.95 0.54
CA LYS A 163 -14.78 -4.74 0.67
C LYS A 163 -15.93 -3.86 1.14
N LYS A 164 -17.09 -3.98 0.50
CA LYS A 164 -18.34 -3.32 0.91
C LYS A 164 -19.18 -4.27 1.77
N PHE A 165 -19.76 -3.74 2.84
CA PHE A 165 -20.64 -4.46 3.75
C PHE A 165 -22.01 -3.79 3.86
N HIS A 166 -23.05 -4.61 4.03
CA HIS A 166 -24.39 -4.20 4.42
C HIS A 166 -24.86 -5.12 5.56
N ASP A 167 -25.16 -4.55 6.73
CA ASP A 167 -25.56 -5.29 7.94
C ASP A 167 -24.63 -6.49 8.26
N GLY A 168 -23.31 -6.28 8.10
CA GLY A 168 -22.27 -7.27 8.39
C GLY A 168 -22.06 -8.33 7.29
N VAL A 169 -22.82 -8.24 6.20
CA VAL A 169 -22.73 -9.15 5.06
C VAL A 169 -21.97 -8.48 3.91
N ARG A 170 -20.94 -9.17 3.39
CA ARG A 170 -20.21 -8.70 2.21
C ARG A 170 -21.14 -8.55 1.00
N GLN A 171 -20.95 -7.47 0.25
CA GLN A 171 -21.76 -7.10 -0.91
C GLN A 171 -21.06 -7.35 -2.24
N ASP A 172 -19.85 -7.90 -2.22
CA ASP A 172 -19.05 -8.17 -3.41
C ASP A 172 -19.37 -9.53 -4.07
N GLY A 173 -20.38 -10.25 -3.54
CA GLY A 173 -20.80 -11.57 -4.01
C GLY A 173 -20.06 -12.73 -3.33
N CYS A 174 -19.07 -12.44 -2.48
CA CYS A 174 -18.19 -13.46 -1.93
C CYS A 174 -18.65 -13.79 -0.51
N ASN A 175 -18.59 -15.06 -0.15
CA ASN A 175 -18.87 -15.46 1.23
C ASN A 175 -17.86 -14.81 2.17
N GLY A 176 -18.38 -14.17 3.21
CA GLY A 176 -17.57 -13.58 4.26
C GLY A 176 -18.41 -12.68 5.15
N ARG A 177 -18.12 -12.74 6.44
CA ARG A 177 -18.68 -11.85 7.44
C ARG A 177 -17.55 -11.03 8.02
N THR A 178 -17.90 -9.86 8.52
CA THR A 178 -17.04 -9.08 9.41
C THR A 178 -17.56 -9.26 10.84
N ASP A 179 -16.74 -8.93 11.82
CA ASP A 179 -17.12 -9.03 13.24
C ASP A 179 -18.18 -8.00 13.65
N TYR A 180 -18.55 -7.10 12.72
CA TYR A 180 -19.47 -6.01 12.95
C TYR A 180 -20.76 -6.18 12.16
N THR A 181 -21.89 -5.79 12.79
CA THR A 181 -23.19 -5.67 12.11
C THR A 181 -23.46 -4.23 11.66
N LYS A 182 -22.64 -3.26 12.09
CA LYS A 182 -22.72 -1.83 11.78
C LYS A 182 -21.31 -1.27 11.55
N CYS A 183 -21.20 -0.12 10.90
CA CYS A 183 -19.92 0.53 10.69
C CYS A 183 -19.20 0.86 12.00
N TRP A 184 -17.91 0.53 12.09
CA TRP A 184 -17.08 0.76 13.27
C TRP A 184 -16.12 1.95 13.12
N CYS A 185 -16.30 2.80 12.11
CA CYS A 185 -15.54 4.05 11.99
C CYS A 185 -15.83 4.97 13.18
N ARG A 186 -14.92 5.91 13.49
CA ARG A 186 -15.07 6.82 14.66
C ARG A 186 -16.42 7.54 14.63
N LYS A 187 -16.78 8.13 13.48
CA LYS A 187 -18.07 8.83 13.29
C LYS A 187 -19.29 7.97 13.64
N CYS A 188 -19.27 6.67 13.32
CA CYS A 188 -20.41 5.79 13.60
C CYS A 188 -20.42 5.26 15.03
N GLN A 189 -19.27 5.12 15.68
CA GLN A 189 -19.20 4.66 17.07
C GLN A 189 -19.83 5.65 18.06
N ASP A 190 -19.82 6.94 17.71
CA ASP A 190 -20.32 8.01 18.56
C ASP A 190 -21.80 8.36 18.29
N LEU A 191 -22.46 7.66 17.36
CA LEU A 191 -23.85 7.92 16.96
C LEU A 191 -24.81 6.83 17.44
N ASP A 192 -26.03 7.22 17.81
CA ASP A 192 -27.13 6.29 18.13
C ASP A 192 -27.60 5.48 16.91
N SER A 193 -27.32 5.99 15.70
CA SER A 193 -27.68 5.37 14.42
C SER A 193 -26.43 5.17 13.54
N PRO A 194 -25.56 4.18 13.86
CA PRO A 194 -24.40 3.86 13.04
C PRO A 194 -24.83 3.37 11.65
N SER A 195 -24.02 3.64 10.62
CA SER A 195 -24.34 3.22 9.26
C SER A 195 -24.42 1.70 9.13
N ASN A 196 -25.43 1.21 8.42
CA ASN A 196 -25.56 -0.19 8.04
C ASN A 196 -24.73 -0.54 6.81
N VAL A 197 -24.21 0.46 6.09
CA VAL A 197 -23.37 0.29 4.91
C VAL A 197 -22.01 0.92 5.16
N TRP A 198 -20.96 0.16 4.90
CA TRP A 198 -19.58 0.65 5.05
C TRP A 198 -18.61 -0.12 4.16
N TRP A 199 -17.40 0.40 4.09
CA TRP A 199 -16.28 -0.22 3.39
C TRP A 199 -15.16 -0.46 4.38
N GLU A 200 -14.60 -1.66 4.34
CA GLU A 200 -13.35 -2.00 5.00
C GLU A 200 -12.28 -2.21 3.94
N PHE A 201 -11.06 -1.81 4.27
CA PHE A 201 -9.91 -1.98 3.38
C PHE A 201 -8.65 -2.15 4.21
N LYS A 202 -7.63 -2.77 3.61
CA LYS A 202 -6.32 -2.92 4.23
C LYS A 202 -5.40 -1.80 3.76
N VAL A 203 -4.47 -1.39 4.62
CA VAL A 203 -3.31 -0.60 4.21
C VAL A 203 -2.06 -1.33 4.63
N THR A 204 -1.19 -1.63 3.66
CA THR A 204 0.13 -2.20 3.92
C THR A 204 1.14 -1.06 4.03
N THR A 205 1.97 -1.10 5.07
CA THR A 205 3.05 -0.15 5.33
C THR A 205 4.23 -0.89 6.01
N ALA A 206 5.30 -0.17 6.34
CA ALA A 206 6.44 -0.74 7.05
C ALA A 206 6.19 -0.74 8.57
N ILE A 207 6.66 -1.76 9.29
CA ILE A 207 6.41 -1.88 10.75
C ILE A 207 7.12 -0.78 11.55
N GLN A 208 8.21 -0.25 11.01
CA GLN A 208 8.85 0.93 11.58
C GLN A 208 7.98 2.20 11.49
N VAL A 209 7.00 2.26 10.58
CA VAL A 209 6.02 3.37 10.50
C VAL A 209 4.96 3.19 11.58
N VAL A 210 4.22 2.08 11.56
CA VAL A 210 3.21 1.71 12.58
C VAL A 210 3.56 0.35 13.16
N PHE A 211 3.89 0.31 14.46
CA PHE A 211 4.40 -0.90 15.12
C PHE A 211 3.31 -1.79 15.72
N ASP A 212 2.32 -1.22 16.42
CA ASP A 212 1.29 -1.95 17.15
C ASP A 212 -0.04 -1.17 17.24
N ASP A 213 -1.01 -1.71 17.98
CA ASP A 213 -2.32 -1.07 18.17
C ASP A 213 -2.26 0.27 18.92
N ILE A 214 -1.24 0.51 19.74
CA ILE A 214 -1.05 1.81 20.41
C ILE A 214 -0.79 2.87 19.34
N GLU A 215 0.17 2.60 18.44
CA GLU A 215 0.47 3.49 17.33
C GLU A 215 -0.67 3.59 16.32
N ALA A 216 -1.32 2.47 15.99
CA ALA A 216 -2.46 2.46 15.07
C ALA A 216 -3.61 3.33 15.59
N SER A 217 -3.86 3.35 16.90
CA SER A 217 -4.88 4.21 17.52
C SER A 217 -4.58 5.72 17.38
N GLN A 218 -3.31 6.07 17.16
CA GLN A 218 -2.82 7.43 16.95
C GLN A 218 -2.42 7.67 15.49
N THR A 219 -2.88 6.82 14.58
CA THR A 219 -2.58 6.89 13.16
C THR A 219 -3.73 7.54 12.39
N THR A 220 -3.39 8.45 11.48
CA THR A 220 -4.31 8.98 10.46
C THR A 220 -3.75 8.69 9.07
N LEU A 221 -4.63 8.28 8.16
CA LEU A 221 -4.34 8.08 6.76
C LEU A 221 -4.88 9.26 5.96
N ARG A 222 -4.04 9.88 5.12
CA ARG A 222 -4.49 10.89 4.15
C ARG A 222 -4.47 10.28 2.76
N LEU A 223 -5.65 10.20 2.15
CA LEU A 223 -5.86 9.67 0.81
C LEU A 223 -5.84 10.81 -0.22
N PHE A 224 -5.52 10.48 -1.48
CA PHE A 224 -5.56 11.41 -2.62
C PHE A 224 -4.77 12.72 -2.43
N TYR A 225 -3.68 12.68 -1.65
CA TYR A 225 -2.84 13.85 -1.39
C TYR A 225 -1.82 14.09 -2.52
N ASP A 226 -2.32 14.46 -3.69
CA ASP A 226 -1.53 14.58 -4.93
C ASP A 226 -0.78 15.91 -5.03
N ARG A 227 -1.34 16.96 -4.44
CA ARG A 227 -0.82 18.34 -4.37
C ARG A 227 -1.08 18.96 -3.00
N ASN A 228 -0.35 20.02 -2.65
CA ASN A 228 -0.51 20.73 -1.37
C ASN A 228 -1.94 21.29 -1.15
N ASP A 229 -2.63 21.66 -2.23
CA ASP A 229 -4.00 22.18 -2.25
C ASP A 229 -5.08 21.08 -2.40
N SER A 230 -4.70 19.80 -2.36
CA SER A 230 -5.67 18.69 -2.48
C SER A 230 -6.65 18.71 -1.31
N LEU A 231 -7.92 18.45 -1.61
CA LEU A 231 -8.95 18.26 -0.60
C LEU A 231 -8.49 17.22 0.42
N GLU A 232 -8.71 17.54 1.70
CA GLU A 232 -8.36 16.62 2.77
C GLU A 232 -9.37 15.48 2.83
N VAL A 233 -8.91 14.27 2.54
CA VAL A 233 -9.67 13.03 2.67
C VAL A 233 -8.90 12.14 3.63
N SER A 234 -9.43 11.99 4.85
CA SER A 234 -8.74 11.28 5.93
C SER A 234 -9.55 10.12 6.51
N VAL A 235 -8.82 9.09 6.96
CA VAL A 235 -9.34 7.96 7.74
C VAL A 235 -8.52 7.86 9.01
N ASP A 236 -9.18 7.98 10.15
CA ASP A 236 -8.58 8.15 11.47
C ASP A 236 -8.94 7.03 12.47
N LYS A 237 -9.71 6.04 12.01
CA LYS A 237 -9.99 4.81 12.74
C LYS A 237 -9.28 3.65 12.06
N VAL A 238 -8.16 3.27 12.65
CA VAL A 238 -7.25 2.24 12.14
C VAL A 238 -7.02 1.20 13.24
N LYS A 239 -6.84 -0.06 12.86
CA LYS A 239 -6.44 -1.16 13.74
C LYS A 239 -5.30 -1.94 13.11
N VAL A 240 -4.44 -2.56 13.91
CA VAL A 240 -3.50 -3.54 13.36
C VAL A 240 -4.27 -4.80 13.00
N ASP A 241 -3.98 -5.35 11.82
CA ASP A 241 -4.48 -6.65 11.36
C ASP A 241 -3.37 -7.71 11.47
N TYR A 242 -2.17 -7.36 11.02
CA TYR A 242 -1.02 -8.23 11.00
C TYR A 242 0.27 -7.41 11.09
N VAL A 243 1.26 -7.92 11.81
CA VAL A 243 2.61 -7.33 11.91
C VAL A 243 3.66 -8.42 11.80
N ASN A 244 4.77 -8.08 11.13
CA ASN A 244 5.96 -8.92 11.08
C ASN A 244 7.22 -8.06 11.16
N ILE A 245 7.93 -8.17 12.29
CA ILE A 245 9.15 -7.42 12.54
C ILE A 245 10.27 -7.87 11.60
N GLU A 246 10.42 -9.18 11.36
CA GLU A 246 11.50 -9.70 10.51
C GLU A 246 11.36 -9.25 9.04
N TYR A 247 10.14 -8.97 8.60
CA TYR A 247 9.84 -8.59 7.21
C TYR A 247 9.67 -7.07 7.02
N ASP A 248 9.80 -6.29 8.09
CA ASP A 248 9.48 -4.87 8.14
C ASP A 248 8.08 -4.56 7.58
N LEU A 249 7.08 -5.33 8.01
CA LEU A 249 5.73 -5.31 7.43
C LEU A 249 4.65 -5.06 8.49
N CYS A 250 3.73 -4.15 8.19
CA CYS A 250 2.52 -3.91 8.97
C CYS A 250 1.31 -3.78 8.05
N MET A 251 0.25 -4.52 8.38
CA MET A 251 -1.05 -4.43 7.72
C MET A 251 -2.07 -3.85 8.69
N LEU A 252 -2.74 -2.80 8.21
CA LEU A 252 -3.73 -2.04 8.96
C LEU A 252 -5.13 -2.36 8.43
N ASN A 253 -6.08 -2.60 9.32
CA ASN A 253 -7.50 -2.63 8.99
C ASN A 253 -8.09 -1.22 9.11
N CYS A 254 -8.74 -0.76 8.05
CA CYS A 254 -9.28 0.59 7.92
C CYS A 254 -10.76 0.55 7.56
N VAL A 255 -11.50 1.62 7.87
CA VAL A 255 -12.94 1.67 7.65
C VAL A 255 -13.41 3.07 7.24
N THR A 256 -14.40 3.10 6.36
CA THR A 256 -15.18 4.31 6.06
C THR A 256 -16.65 3.97 5.85
N CYS A 257 -17.53 4.88 6.28
CA CYS A 257 -18.95 4.86 5.91
C CYS A 257 -19.30 5.97 4.89
N ASP A 258 -18.30 6.71 4.41
CA ASP A 258 -18.49 7.66 3.32
C ASP A 258 -18.63 6.89 2.01
N GLU A 259 -19.81 6.98 1.40
CA GLU A 259 -20.14 6.22 0.20
C GLU A 259 -19.29 6.62 -1.01
N ASN A 260 -18.98 7.91 -1.16
CA ASN A 260 -18.16 8.39 -2.28
C ASN A 260 -16.74 7.87 -2.15
N LEU A 261 -16.15 7.96 -0.96
CA LEU A 261 -14.81 7.43 -0.69
C LEU A 261 -14.79 5.90 -0.87
N GLY A 262 -15.74 5.20 -0.25
CA GLY A 262 -15.79 3.75 -0.26
C GLY A 262 -15.97 3.16 -1.66
N ASN A 263 -16.91 3.70 -2.45
CA ASN A 263 -17.11 3.26 -3.84
C ASN A 263 -15.88 3.58 -4.70
N LYS A 264 -15.30 4.78 -4.57
CA LYS A 264 -14.07 5.14 -5.30
C LYS A 264 -12.94 4.15 -5.02
N LEU A 265 -12.65 3.85 -3.75
CA LEU A 265 -11.60 2.89 -3.39
C LEU A 265 -11.90 1.49 -3.95
N LEU A 266 -13.16 1.06 -3.91
CA LEU A 266 -13.56 -0.25 -4.43
C LEU A 266 -13.37 -0.33 -5.95
N GLU A 267 -13.73 0.71 -6.70
CA GLU A 267 -13.56 0.80 -8.14
C GLU A 267 -12.08 0.90 -8.53
N THR A 268 -11.31 1.76 -7.85
CA THR A 268 -9.85 1.88 -8.05
C THR A 268 -9.16 0.53 -7.77
N TRP A 269 -9.53 -0.18 -6.70
CA TRP A 269 -8.97 -1.49 -6.38
C TRP A 269 -9.27 -2.55 -7.44
N LYS A 270 -10.50 -2.57 -7.98
CA LYS A 270 -10.87 -3.45 -9.10
C LYS A 270 -10.02 -3.14 -10.35
N HIS A 271 -9.91 -1.86 -10.68
CA HIS A 271 -9.12 -1.41 -11.83
C HIS A 271 -7.63 -1.75 -11.66
N PHE A 272 -7.10 -1.61 -10.45
CA PHE A 272 -5.72 -1.98 -10.14
C PHE A 272 -5.46 -3.45 -10.47
N PHE A 273 -6.36 -4.33 -10.01
CA PHE A 273 -6.25 -5.75 -10.25
C PHE A 273 -6.33 -6.12 -11.74
N ASP A 274 -7.25 -5.50 -12.48
CA ASP A 274 -7.40 -5.75 -13.91
C ASP A 274 -6.16 -5.31 -14.71
N VAL A 275 -5.57 -4.16 -14.35
CA VAL A 275 -4.39 -3.63 -15.03
C VAL A 275 -3.12 -4.36 -14.58
N SER A 276 -3.00 -4.74 -13.31
CA SER A 276 -1.85 -5.50 -12.81
C SER A 276 -1.74 -6.86 -13.50
N LEU A 277 -2.86 -7.54 -13.73
CA LEU A 277 -2.88 -8.79 -14.53
C LEU A 277 -2.41 -8.57 -15.97
N LYS A 278 -2.82 -7.48 -16.62
CA LYS A 278 -2.37 -7.16 -17.99
C LYS A 278 -0.86 -6.93 -18.04
N VAL A 279 -0.35 -6.13 -17.12
CA VAL A 279 1.08 -5.81 -17.04
C VAL A 279 1.89 -7.06 -16.68
N SER A 280 1.44 -7.84 -15.67
CA SER A 280 2.09 -9.09 -15.29
C SER A 280 2.18 -10.05 -16.49
N ASN A 281 1.06 -10.37 -17.14
CA ASN A 281 1.04 -11.26 -18.32
C ASN A 281 1.96 -10.79 -19.45
N LYS A 282 2.11 -9.48 -19.62
CA LYS A 282 2.92 -8.90 -20.69
C LYS A 282 4.42 -8.96 -20.42
N TYR A 283 4.83 -8.80 -19.16
CA TYR A 283 6.23 -8.69 -18.79
C TYR A 283 6.80 -9.95 -18.10
N PHE A 284 5.95 -10.94 -17.77
CA PHE A 284 6.34 -12.17 -17.06
C PHE A 284 7.46 -12.95 -17.76
N ASP A 285 7.33 -13.20 -19.07
CA ASP A 285 8.27 -14.04 -19.83
C ASP A 285 9.69 -13.44 -19.93
N ASN A 286 9.83 -12.13 -19.73
CA ASN A 286 11.11 -11.42 -19.80
C ASN A 286 11.57 -10.85 -18.45
N SER A 287 10.98 -11.32 -17.35
CA SER A 287 11.10 -10.78 -15.99
C SER A 287 12.54 -10.47 -15.55
N PHE A 288 13.48 -11.37 -15.80
CA PHE A 288 14.87 -11.20 -15.37
C PHE A 288 15.65 -10.11 -16.12
N ASN A 289 15.21 -9.74 -17.33
CA ASN A 289 15.81 -8.66 -18.11
C ASN A 289 15.18 -7.30 -17.75
N GLN A 290 13.98 -7.30 -17.14
CA GLN A 290 13.30 -6.09 -16.73
C GLN A 290 13.76 -5.68 -15.33
N LYS A 291 14.62 -4.67 -15.27
CA LYS A 291 15.07 -4.10 -13.99
C LYS A 291 14.29 -2.87 -13.56
N LEU A 292 13.24 -2.47 -14.28
CA LEU A 292 12.47 -1.28 -13.94
C LEU A 292 11.86 -1.42 -12.53
N ASN A 293 12.07 -0.38 -11.73
CA ASN A 293 11.45 -0.27 -10.41
C ASN A 293 10.72 1.07 -10.32
N VAL A 294 9.50 1.06 -9.79
CA VAL A 294 8.66 2.24 -9.60
C VAL A 294 8.20 2.28 -8.16
N ILE A 295 8.25 3.47 -7.57
CA ILE A 295 7.74 3.74 -6.23
C ILE A 295 6.84 4.96 -6.31
N VAL A 296 5.64 4.85 -5.74
CA VAL A 296 4.78 5.99 -5.48
C VAL A 296 4.75 6.20 -3.98
N SER A 297 5.09 7.40 -3.50
CA SER A 297 5.26 7.67 -2.07
C SER A 297 4.99 9.12 -1.69
N HIS A 298 5.06 9.40 -0.38
CA HIS A 298 4.96 10.73 0.21
C HIS A 298 6.30 11.16 0.82
N PRO A 299 7.30 11.52 -0.01
CA PRO A 299 8.59 11.99 0.50
C PRO A 299 8.38 13.22 1.40
N HIS A 300 9.03 13.19 2.54
CA HIS A 300 8.93 14.11 3.67
C HIS A 300 7.51 14.30 4.23
N GLY A 301 6.59 13.36 3.98
CA GLY A 301 5.18 13.51 4.34
C GLY A 301 4.44 14.56 3.50
N CYS A 302 5.05 15.02 2.39
CA CYS A 302 4.49 16.00 1.47
C CYS A 302 3.60 15.34 0.40
N SER A 303 3.23 16.12 -0.62
CA SER A 303 2.42 15.65 -1.75
C SER A 303 3.04 14.45 -2.45
N LYS A 304 2.18 13.59 -2.98
CA LYS A 304 2.54 12.30 -3.58
C LYS A 304 3.46 12.47 -4.79
N GLN A 305 4.50 11.65 -4.85
CA GLN A 305 5.48 11.65 -5.94
C GLN A 305 5.60 10.26 -6.56
N VAL A 306 5.95 10.21 -7.83
CA VAL A 306 6.35 9.01 -8.55
C VAL A 306 7.86 9.05 -8.78
N SER A 307 8.53 7.97 -8.41
CA SER A 307 9.96 7.76 -8.65
C SER A 307 10.15 6.56 -9.57
N VAL A 308 10.97 6.71 -10.60
CA VAL A 308 11.29 5.65 -11.56
C VAL A 308 12.78 5.39 -11.51
N GLY A 309 13.17 4.11 -11.38
CA GLY A 309 14.55 3.69 -11.30
C GLY A 309 14.72 2.23 -11.66
N GLN A 310 15.71 1.59 -11.05
CA GLN A 310 16.01 0.18 -11.31
C GLN A 310 16.32 -0.58 -10.03
N TRP A 311 15.82 -1.81 -9.94
CA TRP A 311 16.30 -2.75 -8.93
C TRP A 311 17.64 -3.35 -9.37
N LYS A 312 18.48 -3.70 -8.39
CA LYS A 312 19.87 -4.13 -8.59
C LYS A 312 20.02 -5.59 -8.22
N GLU A 313 19.73 -5.92 -6.97
CA GLU A 313 19.85 -7.25 -6.41
C GLU A 313 18.50 -7.71 -5.86
N LYS A 314 18.24 -9.00 -6.05
CA LYS A 314 17.19 -9.76 -5.39
C LYS A 314 17.88 -10.70 -4.42
N LEU A 315 17.48 -10.65 -3.16
CA LEU A 315 18.03 -11.45 -2.08
C LEU A 315 16.93 -12.38 -1.58
N GLU A 316 17.24 -13.66 -1.47
CA GLU A 316 16.31 -14.65 -0.95
C GLU A 316 16.44 -14.71 0.57
N VAL A 317 15.30 -14.68 1.27
CA VAL A 317 15.19 -14.72 2.72
C VAL A 317 14.19 -15.82 3.05
N GLY A 318 14.66 -17.07 3.05
CA GLY A 318 13.77 -18.23 3.02
C GLY A 318 12.91 -18.26 1.75
N ASP A 319 11.59 -18.38 1.89
CA ASP A 319 10.64 -18.34 0.77
C ASP A 319 10.27 -16.90 0.33
N LEU A 320 10.92 -15.90 0.91
CA LEU A 320 10.65 -14.48 0.64
C LEU A 320 11.78 -13.85 -0.17
N SER A 321 11.46 -12.71 -0.77
CA SER A 321 12.43 -11.91 -1.51
C SER A 321 12.55 -10.50 -0.94
N LYS A 322 13.76 -9.97 -0.98
CA LYS A 322 14.13 -8.60 -0.64
C LYS A 322 14.89 -7.97 -1.79
N PHE A 323 14.69 -6.69 -2.03
CA PHE A 323 15.26 -6.00 -3.19
C PHE A 323 16.10 -4.81 -2.75
N THR A 324 17.19 -4.57 -3.49
CA THR A 324 17.90 -3.29 -3.48
C THR A 324 17.66 -2.55 -4.79
N TYR A 325 17.64 -1.22 -4.78
CA TYR A 325 17.31 -0.40 -5.95
C TYR A 325 17.88 1.01 -5.89
N THR A 326 17.99 1.63 -7.07
CA THR A 326 18.43 3.03 -7.23
C THR A 326 17.27 4.02 -7.36
N THR A 327 16.02 3.54 -7.34
CA THR A 327 14.83 4.39 -7.39
C THR A 327 14.83 5.35 -6.20
N CYS A 328 14.72 6.65 -6.48
CA CYS A 328 14.90 7.66 -5.43
C CYS A 328 13.77 7.62 -4.38
N THR A 329 14.18 7.70 -3.12
CA THR A 329 13.33 7.77 -1.93
C THR A 329 13.94 8.76 -0.94
N CYS A 330 13.11 9.25 -0.03
CA CYS A 330 13.49 10.15 1.05
C CYS A 330 12.78 9.71 2.35
N PRO A 331 13.18 10.24 3.53
CA PRO A 331 12.34 10.18 4.72
C PRO A 331 10.88 10.51 4.38
N GLY A 332 9.90 9.77 4.91
CA GLY A 332 8.49 9.78 4.49
C GLY A 332 8.12 8.68 3.48
N SER A 333 9.10 8.06 2.82
CA SER A 333 8.84 7.01 1.82
C SER A 333 8.66 5.62 2.42
N SER A 334 9.10 5.37 3.67
CA SER A 334 8.96 4.05 4.30
C SER A 334 7.52 3.57 4.27
N GLY A 335 7.31 2.30 3.91
CA GLY A 335 6.01 1.68 3.74
C GLY A 335 5.37 1.83 2.36
N ALA A 336 5.93 2.62 1.45
CA ALA A 336 5.47 2.69 0.06
C ALA A 336 5.61 1.33 -0.64
N PHE A 337 4.67 0.98 -1.51
CA PHE A 337 4.77 -0.25 -2.30
C PHE A 337 5.96 -0.18 -3.29
N VAL A 338 6.74 -1.26 -3.37
CA VAL A 338 7.90 -1.37 -4.26
C VAL A 338 7.53 -2.22 -5.47
N TYR A 339 7.20 -1.55 -6.58
CA TYR A 339 6.86 -2.24 -7.80
C TYR A 339 8.11 -2.59 -8.60
N CYS A 340 8.40 -3.88 -8.76
CA CYS A 340 9.47 -4.40 -9.61
C CYS A 340 8.85 -5.07 -10.85
N LEU A 341 9.04 -4.46 -12.02
CA LEU A 341 8.43 -4.92 -13.26
C LEU A 341 8.89 -6.34 -13.61
N GLY A 342 7.95 -7.17 -14.04
CA GLY A 342 8.20 -8.56 -14.44
C GLY A 342 8.14 -9.56 -13.29
N LEU A 343 8.05 -9.12 -12.05
CA LEU A 343 7.73 -10.00 -10.93
C LEU A 343 6.20 -10.07 -10.76
N ASN A 344 5.69 -11.18 -10.23
CA ASN A 344 4.26 -11.31 -9.98
C ASN A 344 3.90 -10.49 -8.74
N ASP A 345 3.50 -9.25 -8.99
CA ASP A 345 3.29 -8.22 -8.00
C ASP A 345 1.85 -8.15 -7.48
N VAL A 346 0.93 -8.89 -8.09
CA VAL A 346 -0.53 -8.80 -7.86
C VAL A 346 -0.88 -8.97 -6.37
N LEU A 347 -0.08 -9.74 -5.64
CA LEU A 347 -0.22 -9.98 -4.19
C LEU A 347 1.08 -9.72 -3.42
N SER A 348 2.06 -9.05 -4.04
CA SER A 348 3.30 -8.76 -3.35
C SER A 348 3.04 -7.73 -2.25
N GLU A 349 3.57 -7.99 -1.05
CA GLU A 349 3.49 -7.08 0.09
C GLU A 349 4.84 -6.39 0.34
N ILE A 350 5.66 -6.27 -0.71
CA ILE A 350 6.98 -5.66 -0.63
C ILE A 350 6.86 -4.15 -0.49
N VAL A 351 7.25 -3.65 0.68
CA VAL A 351 7.26 -2.22 1.00
C VAL A 351 8.69 -1.68 1.05
N HIS A 352 8.84 -0.38 0.79
CA HIS A 352 10.10 0.31 0.94
C HIS A 352 10.44 0.41 2.43
N SER A 353 11.65 -0.03 2.79
CA SER A 353 12.11 -0.03 4.17
C SER A 353 13.03 1.17 4.41
N GLY A 354 14.09 1.31 3.62
CA GLY A 354 14.94 2.47 3.76
C GLY A 354 16.16 2.47 2.85
N SER A 355 17.29 2.95 3.36
CA SER A 355 18.51 3.11 2.56
C SER A 355 19.78 2.59 3.24
N LEU A 356 20.69 2.11 2.40
CA LEU A 356 22.00 1.59 2.76
C LEU A 356 23.04 2.71 2.68
N ASN A 357 24.16 2.54 3.38
CA ASN A 357 25.29 3.47 3.32
C ASN A 357 25.92 3.56 1.92
N SER A 358 25.70 2.56 1.07
CA SER A 358 26.10 2.58 -0.35
C SER A 358 25.29 3.57 -1.20
N GLY A 359 24.22 4.15 -0.66
CA GLY A 359 23.27 5.00 -1.37
C GLY A 359 22.15 4.23 -2.07
N LEU A 360 22.19 2.89 -2.06
CA LEU A 360 21.07 2.07 -2.53
C LEU A 360 19.92 2.08 -1.53
N ASN A 361 18.70 1.99 -2.04
CA ASN A 361 17.50 1.77 -1.24
C ASN A 361 17.19 0.29 -1.15
N TYR A 362 16.40 -0.11 -0.16
CA TYR A 362 16.04 -1.51 0.05
C TYR A 362 14.59 -1.67 0.52
N SER A 363 14.00 -2.84 0.23
CA SER A 363 12.65 -3.20 0.65
C SER A 363 12.61 -4.01 1.96
N GLY A 364 11.42 -4.16 2.53
CA GLY A 364 11.10 -5.30 3.40
C GLY A 364 11.17 -6.62 2.65
N SER A 365 10.90 -7.72 3.35
CA SER A 365 10.81 -9.06 2.76
C SER A 365 9.37 -9.37 2.40
N GLY A 366 9.12 -9.93 1.21
CA GLY A 366 7.77 -10.28 0.79
C GLY A 366 7.72 -11.38 -0.26
N TYR A 367 6.52 -11.92 -0.49
CA TYR A 367 6.27 -12.88 -1.55
C TYR A 367 6.27 -12.19 -2.93
N ILE A 368 6.69 -12.94 -3.95
CA ILE A 368 6.75 -12.55 -5.36
C ILE A 368 6.28 -13.67 -6.27
#